data_AF-A0A2X2JY18-F1
#
_entry.id   AF-A0A2X2JY18-F1
#
_cell.length_a   1.000
_cell.length_b   1.000
_cell.length_c   1.000
_cell.angle_alpha   90.00
_cell.angle_beta   90.00
_cell.angle_gamma   90.00
#
_symmetry.space_group_name_H-M   'P 1'
#
loop_
_entity.id
_entity.type
_entity.pdbx_description
1 polymer ?
#
loop_
_entity_poly.entity_id
_entity_poly.type
_entity_poly.pdbx_seq_one_letter_code
_entity_poly.pdbx_strand_id
1 'polypeptide(L)'
;MHQDVLLTRYVEGKEDQVEKVLYQLADIDISEIPKDFILLPIHPYQINVLRQHPQYMQYSEQGLIKDLGVSGDSVYPTSSVRTVFSKALNIYLKLPIHVKITNFIRTNDLEQIERTIDAAQVIASVKDEVETPHFKLMFEEGYRALLPNPLGQTVEPEMDLLTNSAMIVREGIPNYHADKDIHVLASLFENDA
;
A
#
# COMPACT_ATOMS: atom_id res chain seq x y z
N MET A 1 9.59 -4.88 -8.88
CA MET A 1 8.96 -4.52 -10.18
C MET A 1 9.86 -3.54 -10.89
N HIS A 2 10.05 -3.69 -12.20
CA HIS A 2 10.76 -2.71 -13.03
C HIS A 2 10.01 -1.38 -13.02
N GLN A 3 10.72 -0.25 -13.01
CA GLN A 3 10.11 1.09 -12.91
C GLN A 3 9.18 1.39 -14.09
N ASP A 4 9.49 0.92 -15.30
CA ASP A 4 8.65 1.10 -16.52
C ASP A 4 7.24 0.50 -16.44
N VAL A 5 6.98 -0.43 -15.52
CA VAL A 5 5.65 -1.04 -15.32
C VAL A 5 4.99 -0.56 -14.04
N LEU A 6 5.49 0.50 -13.43
CA LEU A 6 4.95 1.06 -12.20
C LEU A 6 4.44 2.49 -12.37
N LEU A 7 3.31 2.74 -11.73
CA LEU A 7 2.84 4.06 -11.39
C LEU A 7 3.16 4.30 -9.93
N THR A 8 3.80 5.42 -9.63
CA THR A 8 4.10 5.83 -8.26
C THR A 8 3.79 7.30 -8.08
N ARG A 9 3.31 7.66 -6.89
CA ARG A 9 3.15 9.04 -6.49
C ARG A 9 3.29 9.12 -4.98
N TYR A 10 4.05 10.11 -4.50
CA TYR A 10 4.28 10.35 -3.08
C TYR A 10 3.84 11.76 -2.71
N VAL A 11 3.53 11.97 -1.43
CA VAL A 11 3.46 13.32 -0.85
C VAL A 11 4.87 13.94 -0.94
N GLU A 12 4.94 15.25 -1.16
CA GLU A 12 6.21 15.96 -1.30
C GLU A 12 7.15 15.68 -0.10
N GLY A 13 8.39 15.28 -0.39
CA GLY A 13 9.39 14.95 0.63
C GLY A 13 9.22 13.58 1.31
N LYS A 14 8.26 12.75 0.89
CA LYS A 14 8.01 11.43 1.51
C LYS A 14 8.58 10.23 0.75
N GLU A 15 9.03 10.40 -0.48
CA GLU A 15 9.53 9.31 -1.33
C GLU A 15 10.64 8.49 -0.66
N ASP A 16 11.73 9.13 -0.22
CA ASP A 16 12.86 8.44 0.42
C ASP A 16 12.44 7.69 1.70
N GLN A 17 11.52 8.28 2.49
CA GLN A 17 11.01 7.67 3.71
C GLN A 17 10.16 6.43 3.38
N VAL A 18 9.27 6.54 2.39
CA VAL A 18 8.42 5.44 1.92
C VAL A 18 9.28 4.33 1.33
N GLU A 19 10.28 4.66 0.51
CA GLU A 19 11.21 3.67 -0.03
C GLU A 19 11.92 2.93 1.10
N LYS A 20 12.59 3.66 1.98
CA LYS A 20 13.33 3.09 3.10
C LYS A 20 12.47 2.16 3.95
N VAL A 21 11.25 2.59 4.33
CA VAL A 21 10.41 1.78 5.23
C VAL A 21 9.88 0.52 4.56
N LEU A 22 9.67 0.54 3.23
CA LEU A 22 9.24 -0.66 2.50
C LEU A 22 10.35 -1.71 2.39
N TYR A 23 11.60 -1.27 2.18
CA TYR A 23 12.77 -2.17 2.22
C TYR A 23 12.99 -2.73 3.63
N GLN A 24 12.87 -1.89 4.67
CA GLN A 24 12.92 -2.32 6.06
C GLN A 24 11.82 -3.33 6.38
N LEU A 25 10.58 -3.08 5.92
CA LEU A 25 9.46 -3.97 6.17
C LEU A 25 9.67 -5.35 5.55
N ALA A 26 10.25 -5.39 4.35
CA ALA A 26 10.53 -6.62 3.63
C ALA A 26 11.76 -7.37 4.16
N ASP A 27 12.55 -6.75 5.06
CA ASP A 27 13.88 -7.25 5.49
C ASP A 27 14.79 -7.55 4.29
N ILE A 28 14.87 -6.59 3.35
CA ILE A 28 15.66 -6.69 2.12
C ILE A 28 16.60 -5.48 2.04
N ASP A 29 17.90 -5.72 1.84
CA ASP A 29 18.84 -4.64 1.54
C ASP A 29 18.60 -4.12 0.11
N ILE A 30 18.50 -2.80 -0.04
CA ILE A 30 18.28 -2.16 -1.35
C ILE A 30 19.35 -2.53 -2.38
N SER A 31 20.58 -2.84 -1.95
CA SER A 31 21.67 -3.27 -2.82
C SER A 31 21.47 -4.66 -3.44
N GLU A 32 20.57 -5.48 -2.88
CA GLU A 32 20.16 -6.78 -3.45
C GLU A 32 19.18 -6.62 -4.62
N ILE A 33 18.55 -5.46 -4.74
CA ILE A 33 17.58 -5.16 -5.80
C ILE A 33 18.28 -4.44 -6.96
N PRO A 34 18.10 -4.87 -8.22
CA PRO A 34 18.62 -4.14 -9.37
C PRO A 34 18.11 -2.70 -9.39
N LYS A 35 18.94 -1.75 -9.82
CA LYS A 35 18.65 -0.30 -9.76
C LYS A 35 17.33 0.11 -10.41
N ASP A 36 16.94 -0.57 -11.50
CA ASP A 36 15.73 -0.26 -12.25
C ASP A 36 14.48 -0.95 -11.65
N PHE A 37 14.62 -1.60 -10.49
CA PHE A 37 13.55 -2.29 -9.79
C PHE A 37 13.29 -1.66 -8.43
N ILE A 38 12.01 -1.58 -8.07
CA ILE A 38 11.56 -1.19 -6.74
C ILE A 38 10.56 -2.21 -6.19
N LEU A 39 10.45 -2.27 -4.86
CA LEU A 39 9.52 -3.20 -4.19
C LEU A 39 8.06 -2.76 -4.35
N LEU A 40 7.17 -3.71 -4.60
CA LEU A 40 5.73 -3.53 -4.54
C LEU A 40 5.13 -4.59 -3.60
N PRO A 41 4.82 -4.23 -2.33
CA PRO A 41 4.11 -5.10 -1.42
C PRO A 41 2.71 -5.43 -1.95
N ILE A 42 2.33 -6.70 -1.92
CA ILE A 42 1.01 -7.18 -2.35
C ILE A 42 0.44 -8.09 -1.26
N HIS A 43 -0.86 -8.01 -1.04
CA HIS A 43 -1.54 -8.90 -0.09
C HIS A 43 -1.40 -10.38 -0.53
N PRO A 44 -1.14 -11.34 0.38
CA PRO A 44 -0.94 -12.76 0.00
C PRO A 44 -2.10 -13.39 -0.79
N TYR A 45 -3.35 -13.04 -0.47
CA TYR A 45 -4.49 -13.42 -1.32
C TYR A 45 -4.40 -12.79 -2.72
N GLN A 46 -4.07 -11.50 -2.80
CA GLN A 46 -4.11 -10.74 -4.04
C GLN A 46 -3.00 -11.16 -5.00
N ILE A 47 -1.81 -11.53 -4.52
CA ILE A 47 -0.75 -12.02 -5.41
C ILE A 47 -1.15 -13.32 -6.12
N ASN A 48 -1.93 -14.19 -5.48
CA ASN A 48 -2.46 -15.40 -6.13
C ASN A 48 -3.46 -15.07 -7.24
N VAL A 49 -4.24 -14.01 -7.07
CA VAL A 49 -5.14 -13.49 -8.11
C VAL A 49 -4.33 -12.87 -9.26
N LEU A 50 -3.36 -12.00 -8.94
CA LEU A 50 -2.53 -11.31 -9.93
C LEU A 50 -1.69 -12.27 -10.77
N ARG A 51 -1.17 -13.36 -10.19
CA ARG A 51 -0.41 -14.39 -10.93
C ARG A 51 -1.22 -15.06 -12.06
N GLN A 52 -2.54 -14.99 -12.02
CA GLN A 52 -3.43 -15.51 -13.06
C GLN A 52 -3.82 -14.43 -14.09
N HIS A 53 -3.45 -13.17 -13.85
CA HIS A 53 -3.79 -12.06 -14.72
C HIS A 53 -2.87 -12.03 -15.96
N PRO A 54 -3.41 -11.97 -17.21
CA PRO A 54 -2.62 -12.06 -18.43
C PRO A 54 -1.46 -11.05 -18.52
N GLN A 55 -1.69 -9.79 -18.16
CA GLN A 55 -0.64 -8.76 -18.21
C GLN A 55 0.43 -8.97 -17.13
N TYR A 56 0.07 -9.50 -15.96
CA TYR A 56 1.05 -9.82 -14.92
C TYR A 56 1.97 -10.95 -15.40
N MET A 57 1.40 -11.99 -16.02
CA MET A 57 2.16 -13.09 -16.63
C MET A 57 3.10 -12.54 -17.72
N GLN A 58 2.59 -11.67 -18.60
CA GLN A 58 3.39 -11.05 -19.65
C GLN A 58 4.58 -10.25 -19.08
N TYR A 59 4.37 -9.38 -18.08
CA TYR A 59 5.48 -8.66 -17.46
C TYR A 59 6.46 -9.59 -16.75
N SER A 60 5.98 -10.70 -16.19
CA SER A 60 6.84 -11.71 -15.57
C SER A 60 7.70 -12.43 -16.62
N GLU A 61 7.13 -12.83 -17.75
CA GLU A 61 7.86 -13.44 -18.88
C GLU A 61 8.88 -12.50 -19.50
N GLN A 62 8.57 -11.20 -19.55
CA GLN A 62 9.50 -10.14 -19.99
C GLN A 62 10.58 -9.81 -18.95
N GLY A 63 10.53 -10.41 -17.76
CA GLY A 63 11.48 -10.15 -16.68
C GLY A 63 11.29 -8.81 -15.96
N LEU A 64 10.20 -8.09 -16.25
CA LEU A 64 9.85 -6.80 -15.62
C LEU A 64 9.28 -6.99 -14.20
N ILE A 65 8.84 -8.21 -13.87
CA ILE A 65 8.42 -8.59 -12.51
C ILE A 65 9.37 -9.67 -12.00
N LYS A 66 9.83 -9.49 -10.76
CA LYS A 66 10.53 -10.50 -9.98
C LYS A 66 9.73 -10.74 -8.71
N ASP A 67 9.18 -11.93 -8.59
CA ASP A 67 8.41 -12.35 -7.42
C ASP A 67 9.39 -12.83 -6.35
N LEU A 68 9.48 -12.07 -5.25
CA LEU A 68 10.40 -12.35 -4.13
C LEU A 68 9.78 -13.27 -3.07
N GLY A 69 8.52 -13.69 -3.26
CA GLY A 69 7.79 -14.46 -2.27
C GLY A 69 7.47 -13.67 -1.00
N VAL A 70 7.26 -14.40 0.09
CA VAL A 70 6.99 -13.83 1.41
C VAL A 70 8.31 -13.49 2.09
N SER A 71 8.45 -12.25 2.54
CA SER A 71 9.64 -11.73 3.21
C SER A 71 9.23 -10.71 4.27
N GLY A 72 10.13 -10.46 5.21
CA GLY A 72 9.96 -9.40 6.20
C GLY A 72 9.15 -9.74 7.44
N ASP A 73 8.79 -8.69 8.17
CA ASP A 73 8.13 -8.79 9.46
C ASP A 73 6.65 -9.18 9.36
N SER A 74 6.15 -9.79 10.44
CA SER A 74 4.72 -10.00 10.61
C SER A 74 3.97 -8.67 10.74
N VAL A 75 2.93 -8.52 9.92
CA VAL A 75 2.02 -7.38 9.95
C VAL A 75 0.63 -7.82 10.37
N TYR A 76 -0.11 -6.90 10.99
CA TYR A 76 -1.39 -7.21 11.62
C TYR A 76 -2.54 -6.59 10.84
N PRO A 77 -3.45 -7.36 10.24
CA PRO A 77 -4.61 -6.81 9.56
C PRO A 77 -5.50 -6.04 10.54
N THR A 78 -6.01 -4.90 10.09
CA THR A 78 -6.99 -4.08 10.81
C THR A 78 -8.42 -4.52 10.49
N SER A 79 -9.43 -3.87 11.08
CA SER A 79 -10.85 -4.16 10.81
C SER A 79 -11.27 -4.00 9.34
N SER A 80 -10.50 -3.26 8.54
CA SER A 80 -10.69 -3.18 7.09
C SER A 80 -10.27 -4.45 6.33
N VAL A 81 -9.66 -5.42 7.03
CA VAL A 81 -8.99 -6.65 6.55
C VAL A 81 -7.74 -6.36 5.72
N ARG A 82 -7.86 -5.46 4.75
CA ARG A 82 -6.87 -5.20 3.71
C ARG A 82 -5.77 -4.20 4.10
N THR A 83 -5.98 -3.46 5.18
CA THR A 83 -4.96 -2.56 5.73
C THR A 83 -4.26 -3.29 6.85
N VAL A 84 -2.95 -3.45 6.74
CA VAL A 84 -2.09 -4.11 7.72
C VAL A 84 -1.24 -3.07 8.45
N PHE A 85 -0.97 -3.31 9.73
CA PHE A 85 -0.12 -2.48 10.58
C PHE A 85 1.18 -3.22 10.91
N SER A 86 2.33 -2.60 10.64
CA SER A 86 3.60 -3.06 11.19
C SER A 86 3.83 -2.40 12.54
N LYS A 87 3.81 -3.20 13.61
CA LYS A 87 4.14 -2.70 14.97
C LYS A 87 5.60 -2.27 15.07
N ALA A 88 6.51 -3.02 14.44
CA ALA A 88 7.95 -2.77 14.49
C ALA A 88 8.32 -1.43 13.84
N LEU A 89 7.70 -1.11 12.70
CA LEU A 89 8.01 0.08 11.93
C LEU A 89 7.02 1.23 12.14
N ASN A 90 5.94 1.00 12.88
CA ASN A 90 4.83 1.94 13.07
C ASN A 90 4.37 2.54 11.73
N ILE A 91 3.94 1.68 10.80
CA ILE A 91 3.37 2.09 9.52
C ILE A 91 2.17 1.23 9.15
N TYR A 92 1.30 1.79 8.32
CA TYR A 92 0.19 1.05 7.72
C TYR A 92 0.42 0.85 6.22
N LEU A 93 0.15 -0.36 5.74
CA LEU A 93 0.00 -0.63 4.32
C LEU A 93 -1.45 -0.96 4.01
N LYS A 94 -2.06 -0.20 3.11
CA LYS A 94 -3.40 -0.46 2.58
C LYS A 94 -3.26 -1.16 1.24
N LEU A 95 -3.48 -2.47 1.26
CA LEU A 95 -3.25 -3.36 0.13
C LEU A 95 -4.58 -3.67 -0.57
N PRO A 96 -4.68 -3.67 -1.90
CA PRO A 96 -5.91 -4.05 -2.57
C PRO A 96 -6.17 -5.55 -2.40
N ILE A 97 -7.44 -5.92 -2.23
CA ILE A 97 -7.91 -7.31 -2.31
C ILE A 97 -9.18 -7.35 -3.15
N HIS A 98 -9.21 -8.25 -4.13
CA HIS A 98 -10.36 -8.47 -5.01
C HIS A 98 -11.44 -9.30 -4.30
N VAL A 99 -11.89 -8.82 -3.14
CA VAL A 99 -12.88 -9.48 -2.27
C VAL A 99 -13.94 -8.45 -1.90
N LYS A 100 -15.22 -8.84 -2.02
CA LYS A 100 -16.33 -8.03 -1.52
C LYS A 100 -16.38 -8.09 0.01
N ILE A 101 -16.10 -6.96 0.66
CA ILE A 101 -16.25 -6.79 2.10
C ILE A 101 -17.35 -5.77 2.35
N THR A 102 -18.40 -6.18 3.08
CA THR A 102 -19.66 -5.42 3.21
C THR A 102 -20.26 -5.15 1.83
N ASN A 103 -20.17 -3.92 1.34
CA ASN A 103 -20.83 -3.48 0.13
C ASN A 103 -19.93 -3.39 -1.10
N PHE A 104 -18.60 -3.41 -0.93
CA PHE A 104 -17.65 -3.10 -2.01
C PHE A 104 -16.55 -4.14 -2.14
N ILE A 105 -16.12 -4.38 -3.38
CA ILE A 105 -14.82 -4.99 -3.64
C ILE A 105 -13.75 -4.03 -3.12
N ARG A 106 -12.79 -4.54 -2.36
CA ARG A 106 -11.81 -3.70 -1.66
C ARG A 106 -10.51 -3.55 -2.45
N THR A 107 -10.64 -3.00 -3.66
CA THR A 107 -9.55 -2.54 -4.52
C THR A 107 -9.30 -1.04 -4.36
N ASN A 108 -8.30 -0.48 -5.05
CA ASN A 108 -7.92 0.93 -4.94
C ASN A 108 -7.90 1.58 -6.33
N ASP A 109 -9.02 2.20 -6.73
CA ASP A 109 -9.18 2.82 -8.05
C ASP A 109 -8.25 4.03 -8.25
N LEU A 110 -7.78 4.25 -9.50
CA LEU A 110 -6.84 5.33 -9.83
C LEU A 110 -7.33 6.71 -9.40
N GLU A 111 -8.58 7.07 -9.71
CA GLU A 111 -9.14 8.36 -9.32
C GLU A 111 -9.12 8.55 -7.80
N GLN A 112 -9.42 7.48 -7.04
CA GLN A 112 -9.46 7.55 -5.59
C GLN A 112 -8.06 7.70 -4.97
N ILE A 113 -7.07 6.96 -5.47
CA ILE A 113 -5.70 7.07 -4.96
C ILE A 113 -5.07 8.43 -5.29
N GLU A 114 -5.31 8.97 -6.49
CA GLU A 114 -4.87 10.31 -6.88
C GLU A 114 -5.45 11.38 -5.96
N ARG A 115 -6.78 11.36 -5.77
CA ARG A 115 -7.46 12.27 -4.86
C ARG A 115 -6.99 12.13 -3.41
N THR A 116 -6.58 10.93 -3.01
CA THR A 116 -6.06 10.72 -1.67
C THR A 116 -4.68 11.36 -1.50
N ILE A 117 -3.80 11.28 -2.49
CA ILE A 117 -2.51 11.97 -2.45
C ILE A 117 -2.69 13.49 -2.53
N ASP A 118 -3.63 14.00 -3.34
CA ASP A 118 -3.96 15.43 -3.37
C ASP A 118 -4.40 15.93 -1.98
N ALA A 119 -5.31 15.21 -1.33
CA ALA A 119 -5.76 15.54 0.02
C ALA A 119 -4.62 15.41 1.04
N ALA A 120 -3.75 14.42 0.90
CA ALA A 120 -2.61 14.21 1.79
C ALA A 120 -1.56 15.33 1.67
N GLN A 121 -1.33 15.88 0.47
CA GLN A 121 -0.48 17.06 0.28
C GLN A 121 -1.02 18.28 1.05
N VAL A 122 -2.34 18.51 0.99
CA VAL A 122 -2.98 19.58 1.76
C VAL A 122 -2.87 19.32 3.26
N ILE A 123 -3.12 18.10 3.72
CA ILE A 123 -2.99 17.75 5.14
C ILE A 123 -1.55 17.97 5.61
N ALA A 124 -0.56 17.53 4.85
CA ALA A 124 0.85 17.67 5.18
C ALA A 124 1.28 19.14 5.36
N SER A 125 0.67 20.08 4.63
CA SER A 125 1.00 21.51 4.75
C SER A 125 0.32 22.22 5.92
N VAL A 126 -0.78 21.68 6.46
CA VAL A 126 -1.52 22.29 7.59
C VAL A 126 -1.46 21.49 8.88
N LYS A 127 -0.86 20.30 8.87
CA LYS A 127 -0.86 19.33 9.98
C LYS A 127 -0.44 19.97 11.31
N ASP A 128 0.67 20.72 11.31
CA ASP A 128 1.20 21.34 12.53
C ASP A 128 0.30 22.44 13.10
N GLU A 129 -0.59 23.02 12.28
CA GLU A 129 -1.55 24.05 12.70
C GLU A 129 -2.84 23.44 13.30
N VAL A 130 -3.25 22.26 12.82
CA VAL A 130 -4.52 21.63 13.18
C VAL A 130 -4.38 20.54 14.25
N GLU A 131 -3.20 19.95 14.37
CA GLU A 131 -2.94 18.94 15.39
C GLU A 131 -2.83 19.54 16.78
N THR A 132 -3.30 18.78 17.78
CA THR A 132 -3.17 19.12 19.20
C THR A 132 -2.50 17.96 19.94
N PRO A 133 -2.20 18.09 21.24
CA PRO A 133 -1.73 16.95 22.03
C PRO A 133 -2.69 15.75 22.05
N HIS A 134 -4.00 15.99 21.80
CA HIS A 134 -5.05 14.96 21.87
C HIS A 134 -5.68 14.64 20.51
N PHE A 135 -5.30 15.36 19.45
CA PHE A 135 -5.82 15.17 18.10
C PHE A 135 -4.67 15.11 17.12
N LYS A 136 -4.56 13.98 16.45
CA LYS A 136 -3.51 13.69 15.48
C LYS A 136 -4.13 13.16 14.20
N LEU A 137 -3.56 13.57 13.07
CA LEU A 137 -3.94 13.08 11.75
C LEU A 137 -2.95 11.99 11.34
N MET A 138 -3.41 11.02 10.56
CA MET A 138 -2.54 10.07 9.87
C MET A 138 -2.90 10.15 8.39
N PHE A 139 -1.98 10.61 7.56
CA PHE A 139 -2.22 10.75 6.13
C PHE A 139 -1.52 9.66 5.32
N GLU A 140 -1.96 9.48 4.07
CA GLU A 140 -1.36 8.54 3.13
C GLU A 140 -0.10 9.20 2.53
N GLU A 141 1.06 8.59 2.68
CA GLU A 141 2.37 9.18 2.31
C GLU A 141 2.71 8.94 0.83
N GLY A 142 2.09 7.95 0.20
CA GLY A 142 2.28 7.64 -1.22
C GLY A 142 1.75 6.26 -1.60
N TYR A 143 1.73 5.99 -2.90
CA TYR A 143 1.27 4.73 -3.45
C TYR A 143 2.22 4.18 -4.52
N ARG A 144 2.15 2.87 -4.75
CA ARG A 144 2.74 2.19 -5.91
C ARG A 144 1.71 1.24 -6.52
N ALA A 145 1.62 1.19 -7.84
CA ALA A 145 0.70 0.32 -8.57
C ALA A 145 1.34 -0.19 -9.87
N LEU A 146 0.97 -1.37 -10.33
CA LEU A 146 1.34 -1.82 -11.68
C LEU A 146 0.55 -1.01 -12.72
N LEU A 147 1.24 -0.52 -13.75
CA LEU A 147 0.59 0.13 -14.88
C LEU A 147 -0.16 -0.89 -15.74
N PRO A 148 -1.38 -0.57 -16.18
CA PRO A 148 -2.04 -1.35 -17.20
C PRO A 148 -1.36 -1.02 -18.53
N ASN A 149 -0.80 -2.03 -19.19
CA ASN A 149 -0.38 -1.99 -20.59
C ASN A 149 0.39 -0.72 -21.05
N PRO A 150 1.70 -0.62 -20.77
CA PRO A 150 2.55 0.47 -21.30
C PRO A 150 2.79 0.36 -22.82
N LEU A 151 2.25 -0.66 -23.50
CA LEU A 151 2.47 -0.96 -24.93
C LEU A 151 1.20 -0.83 -25.81
N GLY A 152 0.09 -0.27 -25.30
CA GLY A 152 -1.04 0.19 -26.12
C GLY A 152 -2.02 -0.87 -26.66
N GLN A 153 -2.03 -2.11 -26.16
CA GLN A 153 -3.08 -3.10 -26.49
C GLN A 153 -4.45 -2.85 -25.82
N THR A 154 -5.48 -2.63 -26.64
CA THR A 154 -6.86 -2.26 -26.29
C THR A 154 -7.74 -3.44 -25.83
N VAL A 155 -7.27 -4.27 -24.91
CA VAL A 155 -8.18 -5.22 -24.24
C VAL A 155 -8.45 -4.67 -22.86
N GLU A 156 -9.69 -4.25 -22.59
CA GLU A 156 -10.12 -4.00 -21.21
C GLU A 156 -10.10 -5.34 -20.48
N PRO A 157 -9.15 -5.55 -19.54
CA PRO A 157 -9.11 -6.80 -18.82
C PRO A 157 -10.35 -6.87 -17.90
N GLU A 158 -10.83 -8.10 -17.65
CA GLU A 158 -11.94 -8.37 -16.71
C GLU A 158 -11.66 -7.80 -15.29
N MET A 159 -10.37 -7.58 -14.99
CA MET A 159 -9.87 -6.97 -13.75
C MET A 159 -8.76 -5.97 -14.09
N ASP A 160 -8.93 -4.70 -13.72
CA ASP A 160 -7.88 -3.68 -13.93
C ASP A 160 -6.65 -3.97 -13.04
N LEU A 161 -5.50 -4.20 -13.68
CA LEU A 161 -4.23 -4.49 -13.02
C LEU A 161 -3.80 -3.40 -12.05
N LEU A 162 -4.02 -2.13 -12.38
CA LEU A 162 -3.64 -1.00 -11.54
C LEU A 162 -4.46 -1.01 -10.27
N THR A 163 -5.78 -1.00 -10.41
CA THR A 163 -6.73 -1.00 -9.29
C THR A 163 -6.54 -2.19 -8.35
N ASN A 164 -6.03 -3.32 -8.86
CA ASN A 164 -5.79 -4.56 -8.13
C ASN A 164 -4.36 -4.74 -7.61
N SER A 165 -3.47 -3.77 -7.83
CA SER A 165 -2.09 -3.78 -7.35
C SER A 165 -1.68 -2.49 -6.63
N ALA A 166 -2.49 -1.44 -6.68
CA ALA A 166 -2.26 -0.16 -6.03
C ALA A 166 -2.20 -0.28 -4.50
N MET A 167 -0.99 -0.39 -3.95
CA MET A 167 -0.74 -0.35 -2.51
C MET A 167 -0.51 1.10 -2.07
N ILE A 168 -0.92 1.42 -0.84
CA ILE A 168 -0.75 2.77 -0.27
C ILE A 168 -0.07 2.66 1.09
N VAL A 169 0.94 3.51 1.32
CA VAL A 169 1.60 3.67 2.61
C VAL A 169 0.90 4.77 3.39
N ARG A 170 0.61 4.53 4.66
CA ARG A 170 0.03 5.51 5.58
C ARG A 170 0.89 5.63 6.82
N GLU A 171 1.00 6.88 7.27
CA GLU A 171 1.68 7.27 8.51
C GLU A 171 1.21 6.41 9.70
N GLY A 172 2.15 6.04 10.56
CA GLY A 172 1.86 5.37 11.82
C GLY A 172 1.21 6.26 12.86
N ILE A 173 1.01 5.70 14.05
CA ILE A 173 0.40 6.40 15.16
C ILE A 173 1.47 7.28 15.84
N PRO A 174 1.26 8.59 16.01
CA PRO A 174 2.20 9.43 16.74
C PRO A 174 2.37 8.97 18.20
N ASN A 175 3.61 8.96 18.69
CA ASN A 175 3.97 8.45 20.04
C ASN A 175 3.50 7.01 20.30
N TYR A 176 3.50 6.17 19.25
CA TYR A 176 3.25 4.74 19.36
C TYR A 176 4.31 4.07 20.24
N HIS A 177 3.84 3.20 21.13
CA HIS A 177 4.68 2.25 21.83
C HIS A 177 3.98 0.90 21.84
N ALA A 178 4.75 -0.19 21.71
CA ALA A 178 4.21 -1.54 21.57
C ALA A 178 3.44 -2.03 22.82
N ASP A 179 3.67 -1.41 23.97
CA ASP A 179 3.03 -1.65 25.26
C ASP A 179 1.79 -0.76 25.51
N LYS A 180 1.50 0.21 24.64
CA LYS A 180 0.27 1.01 24.73
C LYS A 180 -0.89 0.30 24.07
N ASP A 181 -2.01 0.23 24.80
CA ASP A 181 -3.28 -0.18 24.25
C ASP A 181 -3.85 0.93 23.36
N ILE A 182 -4.08 0.57 22.09
CA ILE A 182 -4.66 1.46 21.09
C ILE A 182 -5.92 0.79 20.59
N HIS A 183 -7.05 1.45 20.85
CA HIS A 183 -8.36 0.94 20.50
C HIS A 183 -8.89 1.67 19.28
N VAL A 184 -9.47 0.90 18.35
CA VAL A 184 -10.32 1.48 17.32
C VAL A 184 -11.63 1.87 17.99
N LEU A 185 -12.13 3.09 17.77
CA LEU A 185 -13.34 3.59 18.43
C LEU A 185 -14.53 2.61 18.38
N ALA A 186 -14.69 1.90 17.27
CA ALA A 186 -15.74 0.89 17.09
C ALA A 186 -15.69 -0.24 18.13
N SER A 187 -14.50 -0.66 18.57
CA SER A 187 -14.36 -1.77 19.53
C SER A 187 -14.87 -1.42 20.92
N LEU A 188 -15.03 -0.13 21.26
CA LEU A 188 -15.62 0.30 22.53
C LEU A 188 -17.13 0.08 22.60
N PHE A 189 -17.77 -0.21 21.45
CA PHE A 189 -19.20 -0.46 21.33
C PHE A 189 -19.49 -1.92 20.93
N GLU A 190 -18.48 -2.77 20.86
CA GLU A 190 -18.67 -4.20 20.64
C GLU A 190 -19.20 -4.85 21.92
N ASN A 191 -20.24 -5.68 21.79
CA ASN A 191 -20.71 -6.50 22.89
C ASN A 191 -19.89 -7.80 22.87
N ASP A 192 -19.50 -8.30 24.04
CA ASP A 192 -18.97 -9.65 24.17
C ASP A 192 -19.99 -10.64 23.61
N ALA A 193 -19.60 -11.35 22.54
CA ALA A 193 -20.42 -12.35 21.85
C ALA A 193 -20.34 -13.71 22.54
#